data_AF-M0DGY7-F1
#
_entry.id   AF-M0DGY7-F1
#
_cell.length_a   1.000
_cell.length_b   1.000
_cell.length_c   1.000
_cell.angle_alpha   90.00
_cell.angle_beta   90.00
_cell.angle_gamma   90.00
#
_symmetry.space_group_name_H-M   'P 1'
#
loop_
_entity.id
_entity.type
_entity.pdbx_description
1 polymer ?
#
loop_
_entity_poly.entity_id
_entity_poly.type
_entity_poly.pdbx_seq_one_letter_code
_entity_poly.pdbx_strand_id
1 'polypeptide(L)'
;MVDSDERDPDTGASDPPEPTDAAAPDHGPAEPDIDDLLAKLDALSDTVDEGHEREKVRQTISLVERMPGSAAFAERITKYTSRDLAESFVGAVLFALPLLVEGGVFEIAAWFAAVTVAGVPVLLLAHVGFVFVAVAGLLYFADFRQIAIRHPILGVIPRRYAGVLLVSLTTSTVMLLFWGRLHEGDPTTLERLGRIAVVWAAAAFGAGLGDILPGESEGEDIGPLDLDIGDES
;
A
#
# COMPACT_ATOMS: atom_id res chain seq x y z
N MET A 1 54.03 21.22 -58.71
CA MET A 1 53.47 20.84 -57.40
C MET A 1 53.69 22.03 -56.49
N VAL A 2 52.59 22.51 -55.90
CA VAL A 2 52.43 23.76 -55.11
C VAL A 2 52.48 25.03 -55.97
N ASP A 3 51.29 25.50 -56.33
CA ASP A 3 51.04 26.87 -56.78
C ASP A 3 50.27 27.57 -55.64
N SER A 4 50.69 28.78 -55.33
CA SER A 4 50.18 29.63 -54.26
C SER A 4 49.41 30.76 -54.92
N ASP A 5 48.13 30.93 -54.58
CA ASP A 5 47.34 32.04 -55.10
C ASP A 5 46.66 32.86 -53.99
N GLU A 6 47.03 34.14 -54.00
CA GLU A 6 46.35 35.41 -53.70
C GLU A 6 45.37 35.64 -52.51
N ARG A 7 45.77 36.63 -51.68
CA ARG A 7 45.09 37.91 -51.29
C ARG A 7 43.64 37.95 -50.74
N ASP A 8 43.55 38.47 -49.51
CA ASP A 8 42.54 39.36 -48.85
C ASP A 8 41.94 40.50 -49.74
N PRO A 9 40.91 41.31 -49.35
CA PRO A 9 40.05 41.36 -48.13
C PRO A 9 38.54 41.78 -48.36
N ASP A 10 37.78 41.90 -47.26
CA ASP A 10 36.76 42.94 -46.93
C ASP A 10 35.26 42.85 -47.37
N THR A 11 34.42 43.31 -46.43
CA THR A 11 33.04 43.83 -46.48
C THR A 11 31.82 42.92 -46.68
N GLY A 12 30.93 42.96 -45.68
CA GLY A 12 29.56 42.44 -45.78
C GLY A 12 28.78 42.50 -44.47
N ALA A 13 28.52 43.71 -43.95
CA ALA A 13 27.52 43.92 -42.90
C ALA A 13 26.11 43.83 -43.50
N SER A 14 25.23 42.98 -42.94
CA SER A 14 23.76 43.05 -43.04
C SER A 14 23.09 42.19 -41.94
N ASP A 15 22.48 42.89 -40.98
CA ASP A 15 21.31 42.60 -40.13
C ASP A 15 21.12 41.31 -39.28
N PRO A 16 20.54 41.45 -38.07
CA PRO A 16 20.40 40.40 -37.07
C PRO A 16 19.10 39.59 -37.21
N PRO A 17 19.06 38.30 -36.81
CA PRO A 17 17.82 37.65 -36.47
C PRO A 17 17.50 37.86 -34.98
N GLU A 18 16.43 38.60 -34.71
CA GLU A 18 15.75 38.69 -33.41
C GLU A 18 14.85 37.43 -33.19
N PRO A 19 14.28 37.27 -31.98
CA PRO A 19 14.57 36.21 -31.04
C PRO A 19 13.74 34.94 -31.27
N THR A 20 14.36 33.76 -31.16
CA THR A 20 13.59 32.52 -30.98
C THR A 20 13.46 32.24 -29.49
N ASP A 21 12.25 32.55 -29.04
CA ASP A 21 11.61 32.15 -27.80
C ASP A 21 11.89 30.67 -27.48
N ALA A 22 12.78 30.43 -26.52
CA ALA A 22 12.98 29.12 -25.89
C ALA A 22 12.76 29.30 -24.39
N ALA A 23 11.48 29.27 -24.05
CA ALA A 23 10.86 29.14 -22.74
C ALA A 23 11.79 28.62 -21.63
N ALA A 24 12.00 29.48 -20.63
CA ALA A 24 12.30 29.06 -19.28
C ALA A 24 11.11 28.24 -18.74
N PRO A 25 11.33 27.14 -18.01
CA PRO A 25 10.35 26.69 -17.04
C PRO A 25 10.51 27.53 -15.77
N ASP A 26 9.67 28.56 -15.66
CA ASP A 26 9.23 29.14 -14.39
C ASP A 26 8.04 28.30 -13.87
N HIS A 27 7.94 28.25 -12.54
CA HIS A 27 6.93 27.64 -11.67
C HIS A 27 7.28 26.24 -11.11
N GLY A 28 7.45 26.05 -9.80
CA GLY A 28 7.19 26.95 -8.67
C GLY A 28 8.01 26.58 -7.44
N PRO A 29 7.88 27.35 -6.34
CA PRO A 29 8.63 27.09 -5.11
C PRO A 29 8.30 25.68 -4.63
N ALA A 30 9.33 24.86 -4.41
CA ALA A 30 9.19 23.64 -3.62
C ALA A 30 8.43 24.03 -2.35
N GLU A 31 7.29 23.39 -2.10
CA GLU A 31 6.53 23.61 -0.88
C GLU A 31 7.51 23.55 0.30
N PRO A 32 7.65 24.64 1.07
CA PRO A 32 8.67 24.70 2.10
C PRO A 32 8.30 23.64 3.14
N ASP A 33 9.16 22.63 3.24
CA ASP A 33 9.05 21.61 4.27
C ASP A 33 9.03 22.31 5.65
N ILE A 34 8.16 21.84 6.54
CA ILE A 34 8.01 22.41 7.88
C ILE A 34 9.35 22.34 8.61
N ASP A 35 10.12 21.29 8.36
CA ASP A 35 11.47 21.12 8.91
C ASP A 35 12.46 22.15 8.35
N ASP A 36 12.34 22.55 7.08
CA ASP A 36 13.14 23.61 6.48
C ASP A 36 12.78 25.00 7.02
N LEU A 37 11.51 25.24 7.34
CA LEU A 37 11.06 26.48 7.98
C LEU A 37 11.51 26.54 9.44
N LEU A 38 11.43 25.43 10.16
CA LEU A 38 11.91 25.32 11.54
C LEU A 38 13.43 25.50 11.62
N ALA A 39 14.18 24.88 10.71
CA ALA A 39 15.64 25.03 10.63
C ALA A 39 16.05 26.48 10.31
N LYS A 40 15.33 27.16 9.40
CA LYS A 40 15.57 28.58 9.09
C LYS A 40 15.22 29.51 10.25
N LEU A 41 14.19 29.18 11.03
CA LEU A 41 13.81 29.94 12.23
C LEU A 41 14.80 29.73 13.39
N ASP A 42 15.34 28.52 13.55
CA ASP A 42 16.35 28.19 14.57
C ASP A 42 17.68 28.91 14.28
N ALA A 43 18.12 28.88 13.03
CA ALA A 43 19.30 29.60 12.55
C ALA A 43 19.17 31.14 12.70
N LEU A 44 17.96 31.68 12.54
CA LEU A 44 17.70 33.10 12.76
C LEU A 44 17.64 33.46 14.26
N SER A 45 17.27 32.51 15.13
CA SER A 45 17.23 32.71 16.59
C SER A 45 18.62 32.88 17.22
N ASP A 46 19.62 32.22 16.63
CA ASP A 46 21.03 32.28 17.06
C ASP A 46 21.73 33.58 16.64
N THR A 47 21.13 34.37 15.75
CA THR A 47 21.75 35.59 15.19
C THR A 47 21.14 36.89 15.76
N VAL A 48 20.05 36.82 16.52
CA VAL A 48 19.32 38.01 16.99
C VAL A 48 19.70 38.38 18.42
N ASP A 49 20.49 39.44 18.53
CA ASP A 49 20.84 40.17 19.76
C ASP A 49 19.81 41.28 20.04
N GLU A 50 18.60 40.96 20.51
CA GLU A 50 17.72 41.96 21.17
C GLU A 50 16.55 41.30 21.92
N GLY A 51 16.43 41.58 23.22
CA GLY A 51 15.52 40.87 24.14
C GLY A 51 14.01 41.00 23.83
N HIS A 52 13.62 41.91 22.93
CA HIS A 52 12.21 42.14 22.58
C HIS A 52 11.74 41.27 21.39
N GLU A 53 12.65 40.63 20.64
CA GLU A 53 12.27 39.76 19.50
C GLU A 53 12.08 38.30 19.90
N ARG A 54 12.78 37.81 20.94
CA ARG A 54 12.63 36.45 21.48
C ARG A 54 11.22 36.16 22.01
N GLU A 55 10.53 37.18 22.51
CA GLU A 55 9.16 37.03 23.02
C GLU A 55 8.15 36.83 21.89
N LYS A 56 8.33 37.52 20.75
CA LYS A 56 7.48 37.33 19.57
C LYS A 56 7.64 35.93 18.95
N VAL A 57 8.86 35.38 18.96
CA VAL A 57 9.12 34.00 18.49
C VAL A 57 8.45 32.98 19.41
N ARG A 58 8.54 33.12 20.74
CA ARG A 58 7.83 32.25 21.69
C ARG A 58 6.31 32.36 21.57
N GLN A 59 5.80 33.56 21.35
CA GLN A 59 4.37 33.77 21.20
C GLN A 59 3.83 33.13 19.92
N THR A 60 4.61 33.18 18.83
CA THR A 60 4.29 32.53 17.54
C THR A 60 4.31 31.00 17.66
N ILE A 61 5.32 30.43 18.33
CA ILE A 61 5.39 28.99 18.61
C ILE A 61 4.18 28.55 19.46
N SER A 62 3.82 29.33 20.50
CA SER A 62 2.66 29.01 21.35
C SER A 62 1.31 29.16 20.64
N LEU A 63 1.23 30.01 19.61
CA LEU A 63 0.04 30.19 18.76
C LEU A 63 -0.12 29.02 17.78
N VAL A 64 0.99 28.49 17.25
CA VAL A 64 1.01 27.27 16.44
C VAL A 64 0.65 26.04 17.28
N GLU A 65 1.17 25.93 18.51
CA GLU A 65 0.80 24.85 19.45
C GLU A 65 -0.65 24.91 19.95
N ARG A 66 -1.26 26.10 19.94
CA ARG A 66 -2.66 26.32 20.37
C ARG A 66 -3.68 26.26 19.24
N MET A 67 -3.29 26.04 17.98
CA MET A 67 -4.26 25.81 16.93
C MET A 67 -4.98 24.48 17.16
N PRO A 68 -6.32 24.48 17.31
CA PRO A 68 -7.11 23.26 17.34
C PRO A 68 -7.16 22.68 15.93
N GLY A 69 -6.14 21.88 15.62
CA GLY A 69 -5.97 21.20 14.34
C GLY A 69 -5.17 19.90 14.49
N SER A 70 -4.23 19.84 15.42
CA SER A 70 -3.44 18.62 15.70
C SER A 70 -4.26 17.45 16.27
N ALA A 71 -5.41 17.74 16.90
CA ALA A 71 -6.36 16.72 17.35
C ALA A 71 -7.36 16.30 16.26
N ALA A 72 -7.69 17.19 15.31
CA ALA A 72 -8.55 16.88 14.17
C ALA A 72 -7.82 16.08 13.07
N PHE A 73 -6.48 16.18 13.01
CA PHE A 73 -5.64 15.27 12.23
C PHE A 73 -5.39 13.92 12.92
N ALA A 74 -5.60 13.81 14.23
CA ALA A 74 -5.52 12.53 14.95
C ALA A 74 -6.75 11.63 14.74
N GLU A 75 -7.79 12.15 14.09
CA GLU A 75 -9.07 11.48 13.83
C GLU A 75 -9.16 10.89 12.41
N ARG A 76 -8.05 10.88 11.66
CA ARG A 76 -8.01 10.32 10.29
C ARG A 76 -7.04 9.15 10.16
N ILE A 77 -7.19 8.10 10.96
CA ILE A 77 -6.68 6.77 10.58
C ILE A 77 -7.67 5.70 11.04
N THR A 78 -8.89 5.80 10.55
CA THR A 78 -9.69 4.61 10.24
C THR A 78 -9.72 4.49 8.73
N LYS A 79 -8.74 3.81 8.12
CA LYS A 79 -8.98 3.18 6.82
C LYS A 79 -7.88 2.20 6.48
N TYR A 80 -8.23 0.92 6.54
CA TYR A 80 -7.80 0.01 5.50
C TYR A 80 -8.55 0.48 4.26
N THR A 81 -7.82 1.04 3.30
CA THR A 81 -8.42 1.75 2.16
C THR A 81 -8.94 0.72 1.15
N SER A 82 -9.96 1.07 0.37
CA SER A 82 -10.41 0.25 -0.77
C SER A 82 -9.27 -0.12 -1.72
N ARG A 83 -8.25 0.73 -1.78
CA ARG A 83 -6.96 0.50 -2.43
C ARG A 83 -6.22 -0.71 -1.89
N ASP A 84 -5.97 -0.76 -0.59
CA ASP A 84 -5.22 -1.85 0.06
C ASP A 84 -5.90 -3.20 -0.17
N LEU A 85 -7.25 -3.19 -0.14
CA LEU A 85 -8.08 -4.34 -0.52
C LEU A 85 -7.87 -4.75 -1.98
N ALA A 86 -7.82 -3.79 -2.91
CA ALA A 86 -7.62 -4.04 -4.34
C ALA A 86 -6.20 -4.56 -4.64
N GLU A 87 -5.17 -3.99 -4.02
CA GLU A 87 -3.78 -4.42 -4.19
C GLU A 87 -3.57 -5.83 -3.61
N SER A 88 -4.14 -6.09 -2.43
CA SER A 88 -4.23 -7.44 -1.85
C SER A 88 -4.95 -8.41 -2.78
N PHE A 89 -6.05 -7.99 -3.40
CA PHE A 89 -6.82 -8.82 -4.32
C PHE A 89 -6.01 -9.17 -5.57
N VAL A 90 -5.36 -8.19 -6.20
CA VAL A 90 -4.52 -8.39 -7.38
C VAL A 90 -3.40 -9.36 -7.06
N GLY A 91 -2.69 -9.15 -5.94
CA GLY A 91 -1.65 -10.06 -5.48
C GLY A 91 -2.17 -11.49 -5.28
N ALA A 92 -3.33 -11.64 -4.64
CA ALA A 92 -3.96 -12.95 -4.43
C ALA A 92 -4.26 -13.66 -5.75
N VAL A 93 -4.85 -12.97 -6.73
CA VAL A 93 -5.20 -13.56 -8.02
C VAL A 93 -3.96 -14.03 -8.77
N LEU A 94 -2.93 -13.18 -8.86
CA LEU A 94 -1.71 -13.50 -9.61
C LEU A 94 -0.99 -14.75 -9.07
N PHE A 95 -0.97 -14.92 -7.75
CA PHE A 95 -0.37 -16.08 -7.12
C PHE A 95 -1.28 -17.32 -7.10
N ALA A 96 -2.60 -17.14 -7.11
CA ALA A 96 -3.56 -18.25 -7.14
C ALA A 96 -3.74 -18.87 -8.54
N LEU A 97 -3.60 -18.06 -9.61
CA LEU A 97 -3.85 -18.50 -10.99
C LEU A 97 -3.04 -19.72 -11.42
N PRO A 98 -1.71 -19.81 -11.18
CA PRO A 98 -0.95 -21.00 -11.57
C PRO A 98 -1.44 -22.28 -10.88
N LEU A 99 -1.76 -22.18 -9.59
CA LEU A 99 -2.28 -23.31 -8.81
C LEU A 99 -3.67 -23.74 -9.29
N LEU A 100 -4.46 -22.82 -9.83
CA LEU A 100 -5.78 -23.15 -10.35
C LEU A 100 -5.71 -24.15 -11.51
N VAL A 101 -4.67 -24.07 -12.34
CA VAL A 101 -4.48 -24.96 -13.51
C VAL A 101 -3.76 -26.26 -13.11
N GLU A 102 -3.06 -26.26 -11.98
CA GLU A 102 -2.24 -27.38 -11.54
C GLU A 102 -3.05 -28.51 -10.88
N GLY A 103 -2.81 -29.75 -11.30
CA GLY A 103 -3.43 -30.93 -10.72
C GLY A 103 -2.94 -31.28 -9.32
N GLY A 104 -1.71 -30.86 -8.95
CA GLY A 104 -1.10 -31.15 -7.66
C GLY A 104 -1.92 -30.62 -6.46
N VAL A 105 -2.69 -29.53 -6.64
CA VAL A 105 -3.59 -29.00 -5.60
C VAL A 105 -4.60 -30.05 -5.14
N PHE A 106 -5.10 -30.87 -6.06
CA PHE A 106 -6.12 -31.88 -5.84
C PHE A 106 -5.53 -33.05 -5.07
N GLU A 107 -4.33 -33.48 -5.44
CA GLU A 107 -3.59 -34.53 -4.76
C GLU A 107 -3.25 -34.14 -3.31
N ILE A 108 -2.78 -32.91 -3.09
CA ILE A 108 -2.48 -32.38 -1.75
C ILE A 108 -3.78 -32.30 -0.92
N ALA A 109 -4.87 -31.83 -1.51
CA ALA A 109 -6.16 -31.75 -0.83
C ALA A 109 -6.72 -33.13 -0.44
N ALA A 110 -6.59 -34.11 -1.33
CA ALA A 110 -6.97 -35.49 -1.05
C ALA A 110 -6.12 -36.08 0.08
N TRP A 111 -4.80 -35.78 0.09
CA TRP A 111 -3.91 -36.17 1.18
C TRP A 111 -4.32 -35.55 2.52
N PHE A 112 -4.63 -34.25 2.55
CA PHE A 112 -5.12 -33.58 3.75
C PHE A 112 -6.43 -34.16 4.27
N ALA A 113 -7.34 -34.58 3.38
CA ALA A 113 -8.59 -35.23 3.76
C ALA A 113 -8.38 -36.67 4.26
N ALA A 114 -7.40 -37.39 3.72
CA ALA A 114 -7.11 -38.78 4.09
C ALA A 114 -6.39 -38.91 5.44
N VAL A 115 -5.47 -37.98 5.75
CA VAL A 115 -4.68 -38.03 6.98
C VAL A 115 -5.48 -37.47 8.15
N THR A 116 -6.19 -38.37 8.84
CA THR A 116 -7.00 -38.04 10.02
C THR A 116 -6.49 -38.74 11.28
N VAL A 117 -6.51 -38.01 12.41
CA VAL A 117 -6.23 -38.56 13.75
C VAL A 117 -7.49 -38.35 14.58
N ALA A 118 -8.06 -39.46 15.09
CA ALA A 118 -9.35 -39.44 15.80
C ALA A 118 -10.48 -38.74 15.00
N GLY A 119 -10.48 -38.88 13.67
CA GLY A 119 -11.45 -38.23 12.77
C GLY A 119 -11.17 -36.75 12.46
N VAL A 120 -10.09 -36.18 12.99
CA VAL A 120 -9.69 -34.79 12.76
C VAL A 120 -8.61 -34.72 11.67
N PRO A 121 -8.76 -33.90 10.61
CA PRO A 121 -7.76 -33.76 9.54
C PRO A 121 -6.59 -32.89 10.02
N VAL A 122 -5.66 -33.48 10.77
CA VAL A 122 -4.58 -32.75 11.45
C VAL A 122 -3.67 -31.99 10.50
N LEU A 123 -3.39 -32.52 9.31
CA LEU A 123 -2.55 -31.84 8.32
C LEU A 123 -3.24 -30.62 7.70
N LEU A 124 -4.55 -30.71 7.48
CA LEU A 124 -5.33 -29.55 7.02
C LEU A 124 -5.28 -28.42 8.05
N LEU A 125 -5.49 -28.76 9.34
CA LEU A 125 -5.42 -27.79 10.42
C LEU A 125 -4.01 -27.19 10.56
N ALA A 126 -2.98 -28.02 10.45
CA ALA A 126 -1.59 -27.56 10.46
C ALA A 126 -1.30 -26.61 9.29
N HIS A 127 -1.79 -26.92 8.08
CA HIS A 127 -1.65 -26.06 6.90
C HIS A 127 -2.37 -24.73 7.07
N VAL A 128 -3.61 -24.75 7.57
CA VAL A 128 -4.36 -23.53 7.90
C VAL A 128 -3.59 -22.68 8.91
N GLY A 129 -3.09 -23.30 10.00
CA GLY A 129 -2.26 -22.62 10.98
C GLY A 129 -0.96 -22.06 10.38
N PHE A 130 -0.32 -22.79 9.47
CA PHE A 130 0.84 -22.33 8.72
C PHE A 130 0.54 -21.08 7.92
N VAL A 131 -0.60 -21.01 7.20
CA VAL A 131 -1.00 -19.79 6.46
C VAL A 131 -1.12 -18.59 7.41
N PHE A 132 -1.81 -18.76 8.55
CA PHE A 132 -1.93 -17.69 9.54
C PHE A 132 -0.54 -17.22 10.04
N VAL A 133 0.33 -18.15 10.43
CA VAL A 133 1.68 -17.82 10.94
C VAL A 133 2.54 -17.18 9.86
N ALA A 134 2.48 -17.68 8.62
CA ALA A 134 3.28 -17.18 7.52
C ALA A 134 2.88 -15.76 7.12
N VAL A 135 1.58 -15.47 7.01
CA VAL A 135 1.07 -14.12 6.75
C VAL A 135 1.40 -13.19 7.91
N ALA A 136 1.29 -13.67 9.16
CA ALA A 136 1.68 -12.86 10.31
C ALA A 136 3.18 -12.57 10.30
N GLY A 137 4.01 -13.54 9.94
CA GLY A 137 5.45 -13.37 9.75
C GLY A 137 5.77 -12.35 8.66
N LEU A 138 5.07 -12.45 7.53
CA LEU A 138 5.23 -11.52 6.40
C LEU A 138 4.87 -10.08 6.78
N LEU A 139 3.77 -9.88 7.52
CA LEU A 139 3.27 -8.53 7.83
C LEU A 139 3.86 -7.92 9.11
N TYR A 140 4.28 -8.74 10.09
CA TYR A 140 4.68 -8.26 11.42
C TYR A 140 6.08 -8.67 11.85
N PHE A 141 6.63 -9.77 11.34
CA PHE A 141 7.99 -10.19 11.69
C PHE A 141 9.05 -9.62 10.75
N ALA A 142 8.68 -9.34 9.49
CA ALA A 142 9.53 -8.64 8.52
C ALA A 142 9.57 -7.11 8.72
N ASP A 143 9.16 -6.63 9.90
CA ASP A 143 8.74 -5.24 10.06
C ASP A 143 9.85 -4.21 9.81
N PHE A 144 9.55 -3.32 8.87
CA PHE A 144 10.22 -2.06 8.59
C PHE A 144 9.42 -0.85 9.09
N ARG A 145 8.23 -0.99 9.67
CA ARG A 145 7.46 0.17 10.18
C ARG A 145 6.63 -0.19 11.40
N GLN A 146 7.01 0.41 12.54
CA GLN A 146 6.21 0.52 13.76
C GLN A 146 4.78 0.99 13.44
N ILE A 147 3.84 0.07 13.28
CA ILE A 147 2.42 0.41 13.21
C ILE A 147 1.85 0.20 14.61
N ALA A 148 1.57 1.31 15.27
CA ALA A 148 0.84 1.36 16.52
C ALA A 148 -0.48 0.58 16.37
N ILE A 149 -0.67 -0.44 17.20
CA ILE A 149 -1.90 -1.20 17.32
C ILE A 149 -3.00 -0.22 17.76
N ARG A 150 -3.85 0.24 16.84
CA ARG A 150 -5.02 1.06 17.17
C ARG A 150 -6.27 0.43 16.54
N HIS A 151 -7.19 -0.01 17.41
CA HIS A 151 -8.47 -0.69 17.13
C HIS A 151 -8.40 -2.10 16.53
N PRO A 152 -7.88 -3.08 17.30
CA PRO A 152 -7.97 -4.50 16.95
C PRO A 152 -9.42 -5.00 16.89
N ILE A 153 -9.71 -5.90 15.94
CA ILE A 153 -10.93 -6.70 15.93
C ILE A 153 -10.88 -7.61 17.15
N LEU A 154 -11.92 -7.58 18.00
CA LEU A 154 -11.99 -8.34 19.26
C LEU A 154 -10.84 -8.08 20.24
N GLY A 155 -10.13 -6.95 20.15
CA GLY A 155 -9.04 -6.64 21.09
C GLY A 155 -7.67 -7.24 20.74
N VAL A 156 -7.60 -8.22 19.82
CA VAL A 156 -6.38 -9.03 19.57
C VAL A 156 -5.93 -9.06 18.10
N ILE A 157 -6.86 -9.02 17.13
CA ILE A 157 -6.52 -9.25 15.71
C ILE A 157 -6.45 -7.91 14.96
N PRO A 158 -5.31 -7.54 14.35
CA PRO A 158 -5.21 -6.31 13.56
C PRO A 158 -6.11 -6.37 12.31
N ARG A 159 -6.74 -5.24 11.97
CA ARG A 159 -7.66 -5.15 10.80
C ARG A 159 -6.98 -5.47 9.47
N ARG A 160 -5.73 -5.02 9.28
CA ARG A 160 -4.94 -5.26 8.07
C ARG A 160 -4.70 -6.75 7.82
N TYR A 161 -4.28 -7.48 8.86
CA TYR A 161 -4.10 -8.94 8.80
C TYR A 161 -5.40 -9.67 8.44
N ALA A 162 -6.51 -9.28 9.09
CA ALA A 162 -7.81 -9.85 8.79
C ALA A 162 -8.26 -9.54 7.35
N GLY A 163 -7.99 -8.33 6.85
CA GLY A 163 -8.27 -7.92 5.47
C GLY A 163 -7.54 -8.80 4.45
N VAL A 164 -6.22 -8.94 4.58
CA VAL A 164 -5.38 -9.79 3.70
C VAL A 164 -5.86 -11.23 3.69
N LEU A 165 -6.15 -11.81 4.86
CA LEU A 165 -6.64 -13.18 4.96
C LEU A 165 -8.04 -13.36 4.38
N LEU A 166 -8.94 -12.40 4.60
CA LEU A 166 -10.31 -12.45 4.09
C LEU A 166 -10.34 -12.31 2.57
N VAL A 167 -9.60 -11.33 2.02
CA VAL A 167 -9.50 -11.13 0.57
C VAL A 167 -8.92 -12.38 -0.09
N SER A 168 -7.78 -12.88 0.38
CA SER A 168 -7.16 -14.07 -0.20
C SER A 168 -8.02 -15.33 -0.09
N LEU A 169 -8.71 -15.54 1.04
CA LEU A 169 -9.61 -16.69 1.22
C LEU A 169 -10.82 -16.59 0.29
N THR A 170 -11.40 -15.41 0.17
CA THR A 170 -12.53 -15.15 -0.74
C THR A 170 -12.09 -15.35 -2.18
N THR A 171 -10.95 -14.78 -2.59
CA THR A 171 -10.38 -14.92 -3.93
C THR A 171 -10.14 -16.38 -4.30
N SER A 172 -9.45 -17.15 -3.45
CA SER A 172 -9.19 -18.57 -3.70
C SER A 172 -10.47 -19.38 -3.83
N THR A 173 -11.45 -19.15 -2.95
CA THR A 173 -12.76 -19.81 -2.99
C THR A 173 -13.52 -19.47 -4.27
N VAL A 174 -13.62 -18.18 -4.63
CA VAL A 174 -14.33 -17.71 -5.82
C VAL A 174 -13.67 -18.23 -7.08
N MET A 175 -12.34 -18.21 -7.18
CA MET A 175 -11.63 -18.73 -8.36
C MET A 175 -11.85 -20.23 -8.53
N LEU A 176 -11.70 -21.03 -7.46
CA LEU A 176 -11.95 -22.47 -7.53
C LEU A 176 -13.41 -22.79 -7.89
N LEU A 177 -14.36 -22.01 -7.37
CA LEU A 177 -15.78 -22.18 -7.66
C LEU A 177 -16.11 -21.78 -9.10
N PHE A 178 -15.68 -20.59 -9.53
CA PHE A 178 -15.99 -20.04 -10.85
C PHE A 178 -15.42 -20.89 -11.99
N TRP A 179 -14.21 -21.42 -11.83
CA TRP A 179 -13.60 -22.33 -12.81
C TRP A 179 -14.03 -23.79 -12.65
N GLY A 180 -14.97 -24.11 -11.75
CA GLY A 180 -15.49 -25.47 -11.55
C GLY A 180 -14.51 -26.44 -10.88
N ARG A 181 -13.29 -25.99 -10.55
CA ARG A 181 -12.20 -26.78 -9.93
C ARG A 181 -12.56 -27.30 -8.54
N LEU A 182 -13.49 -26.63 -7.85
CA LEU A 182 -13.96 -27.10 -6.55
C LEU A 182 -14.80 -28.40 -6.63
N HIS A 183 -15.43 -28.70 -7.76
CA HIS A 183 -16.35 -29.83 -7.92
C HIS A 183 -15.80 -30.97 -8.78
N GLU A 184 -14.63 -30.79 -9.36
CA GLU A 184 -14.01 -31.78 -10.24
C GLU A 184 -13.67 -33.07 -9.48
N GLY A 185 -14.08 -34.22 -10.03
CA GLY A 185 -13.78 -35.55 -9.47
C GLY A 185 -14.69 -35.99 -8.31
N ASP A 186 -15.85 -35.37 -8.12
CA ASP A 186 -16.80 -35.65 -7.02
C ASP A 186 -16.17 -35.65 -5.61
N PRO A 187 -15.55 -34.53 -5.21
CA PRO A 187 -14.76 -34.48 -3.98
C PRO A 187 -15.64 -34.44 -2.73
N THR A 188 -15.11 -35.05 -1.66
CA THR A 188 -15.68 -34.92 -0.31
C THR A 188 -15.61 -33.48 0.20
N THR A 189 -16.42 -33.12 1.19
CA THR A 189 -16.40 -31.78 1.79
C THR A 189 -15.01 -31.40 2.33
N LEU A 190 -14.29 -32.35 2.95
CA LEU A 190 -12.95 -32.11 3.47
C LEU A 190 -11.94 -31.83 2.35
N GLU A 191 -12.06 -32.56 1.24
CA GLU A 191 -11.20 -32.33 0.08
C GLU A 191 -11.48 -30.96 -0.55
N ARG A 192 -12.74 -30.54 -0.65
CA ARG A 192 -13.09 -29.18 -1.12
C ARG A 192 -12.44 -28.10 -0.25
N LEU A 193 -12.49 -28.26 1.07
CA LEU A 193 -11.82 -27.36 2.02
C LEU A 193 -10.29 -27.43 1.86
N GLY A 194 -9.73 -28.61 1.61
CA GLY A 194 -8.32 -28.79 1.31
C GLY A 194 -7.88 -28.04 0.05
N ARG A 195 -8.64 -28.14 -1.04
CA ARG A 195 -8.36 -27.43 -2.31
C ARG A 195 -8.34 -25.92 -2.07
N ILE A 196 -9.35 -25.41 -1.35
CA ILE A 196 -9.40 -23.98 -0.97
C ILE A 196 -8.19 -23.62 -0.13
N ALA A 197 -7.86 -24.40 0.91
CA ALA A 197 -6.76 -24.08 1.82
C ALA A 197 -5.38 -24.07 1.13
N VAL A 198 -5.14 -24.97 0.18
CA VAL A 198 -3.90 -25.01 -0.61
C VAL A 198 -3.76 -23.77 -1.48
N VAL A 199 -4.80 -23.43 -2.26
CA VAL A 199 -4.78 -22.23 -3.11
C VAL A 199 -4.75 -20.95 -2.27
N TRP A 200 -5.46 -20.96 -1.15
CA TRP A 200 -5.50 -19.84 -0.19
C TRP A 200 -4.10 -19.52 0.34
N ALA A 201 -3.23 -20.50 0.57
CA ALA A 201 -1.87 -20.23 1.01
C ALA A 201 -1.13 -19.32 0.02
N ALA A 202 -1.10 -19.69 -1.27
CA ALA A 202 -0.48 -18.88 -2.31
C ALA A 202 -1.17 -17.51 -2.47
N ALA A 203 -2.50 -17.49 -2.45
CA ALA A 203 -3.29 -16.27 -2.51
C ALA A 203 -3.00 -15.33 -1.32
N ALA A 204 -2.78 -15.86 -0.12
CA ALA A 204 -2.53 -15.08 1.09
C ALA A 204 -1.13 -14.48 1.10
N PHE A 205 -0.12 -15.20 0.59
CA PHE A 205 1.20 -14.62 0.32
C PHE A 205 1.11 -13.50 -0.73
N GLY A 206 0.42 -13.75 -1.84
CA GLY A 206 0.22 -12.75 -2.88
C GLY A 206 -0.48 -11.51 -2.35
N ALA A 207 -1.55 -11.68 -1.58
CA ALA A 207 -2.26 -10.57 -0.94
C ALA A 207 -1.38 -9.81 0.03
N GLY A 208 -0.65 -10.52 0.91
CA GLY A 208 0.24 -9.87 1.87
C GLY A 208 1.36 -9.07 1.19
N LEU A 209 1.91 -9.57 0.08
CA LEU A 209 2.90 -8.84 -0.71
C LEU A 209 2.28 -7.66 -1.48
N GLY A 210 1.10 -7.84 -2.07
CA GLY A 210 0.36 -6.78 -2.76
C GLY A 210 0.08 -5.60 -1.83
N ASP A 211 -0.36 -5.91 -0.60
CA ASP A 211 -0.63 -4.95 0.47
C ASP A 211 0.63 -4.23 1.00
N ILE A 212 1.83 -4.71 0.68
CA ILE A 212 3.11 -4.09 1.06
C ILE A 212 3.62 -3.14 -0.04
N LEU A 213 3.20 -3.32 -1.29
CA LEU A 213 3.68 -2.52 -2.41
C LEU A 213 3.12 -1.08 -2.32
N PRO A 214 3.97 -0.05 -2.38
CA PRO A 214 3.49 1.33 -2.39
C PRO A 214 2.81 1.61 -3.73
N GLY A 215 1.48 1.75 -3.70
CA GLY A 215 0.75 2.29 -4.83
C GLY A 215 0.81 3.82 -4.83
N GLU A 216 1.27 4.42 -5.92
CA GLU A 216 1.03 5.83 -6.22
C GLU A 216 -0.38 5.97 -6.81
N SER A 217 -1.23 6.86 -6.26
CA SER A 217 -2.46 7.44 -6.87
C SER A 217 -3.52 7.72 -5.79
N GLU A 218 -3.85 8.98 -5.58
CA GLU A 218 -4.90 9.43 -4.65
C GLU A 218 -6.23 8.71 -4.92
N GLY A 219 -6.68 7.89 -3.96
CA GLY A 219 -7.87 7.04 -4.09
C GLY A 219 -8.94 7.41 -3.07
N GLU A 220 -10.12 7.76 -3.58
CA GLU A 220 -11.24 8.40 -2.89
C GLU A 220 -11.82 7.61 -1.71
N ASP A 221 -12.13 8.37 -0.64
CA ASP A 221 -12.69 7.89 0.61
C ASP A 221 -14.12 7.36 0.40
N ILE A 222 -14.32 6.04 0.44
CA ILE A 222 -15.68 5.47 0.55
C ILE A 222 -16.23 5.83 1.93
N GLY A 223 -17.25 6.70 1.97
CA GLY A 223 -17.88 7.20 3.20
C GLY A 223 -18.68 6.12 3.95
N PRO A 224 -19.00 6.35 5.24
CA PRO A 224 -19.84 5.45 6.00
C PRO A 224 -21.23 5.39 5.38
N LEU A 225 -21.73 4.18 5.19
CA LEU A 225 -23.13 3.91 4.82
C LEU A 225 -24.04 4.51 5.90
N ASP A 226 -24.66 5.63 5.56
CA ASP A 226 -25.71 6.26 6.33
C ASP A 226 -26.96 5.37 6.25
N LEU A 227 -27.14 4.53 7.27
CA LEU A 227 -28.40 3.85 7.50
C LEU A 227 -29.29 4.80 8.29
N ASP A 228 -29.87 5.77 7.59
CA ASP A 228 -31.02 6.53 8.05
C ASP A 228 -32.23 5.57 8.06
N ILE A 229 -32.36 4.80 9.14
CA ILE A 229 -33.60 4.12 9.46
C ILE A 229 -34.55 5.22 9.94
N GLY A 230 -35.36 5.69 8.99
CA GLY A 230 -36.39 6.69 9.22
C GLY A 230 -37.26 6.33 10.41
N ASP A 231 -37.13 7.12 11.47
CA ASP A 231 -38.04 7.16 12.61
C ASP A 231 -39.11 8.21 12.25
N GLU A 232 -40.12 7.81 11.47
CA GLU A 232 -41.34 8.62 11.30
C GLU A 232 -42.43 8.08 12.23
N SER A 233 -42.72 8.89 13.25
CA SER A 233 -43.79 8.77 14.24
C SER A 233 -45.19 8.91 13.66
#